data_AF-A0A431UWB8-F1
#
_entry.id   AF-A0A431UWB8-F1
#
_cell.length_a   1.000
_cell.length_b   1.000
_cell.length_c   1.000
_cell.angle_alpha   90.00
_cell.angle_beta   90.00
_cell.angle_gamma   90.00
#
_symmetry.space_group_name_H-M   'P 1'
#
loop_
_entity.id
_entity.type
_entity.pdbx_description
1 polymer ?
#
loop_
_entity_poly.entity_id
_entity_poly.type
_entity_poly.pdbx_seq_one_letter_code
_entity_poly.pdbx_strand_id
1 'polypeptide(L)'
;MENKIALITGILGAIVSYMFDLVGVAVSILILFMLADYTTGLVAAGINKELNSRVGWTGFVRKLYILVLIGMIYALEFMTSQYVDFDILGGYIGDGAAFAYIAIEFISIAENGVKMGAPMPPFVKNLLKIVKEKTGINEEGELK
;
A
#
# COMPACT_ATOMS: atom_id res chain seq x y z
N MET A 1 -19.01 -2.74 -28.70
CA MET A 1 -18.48 -2.96 -27.33
C MET A 1 -16.98 -2.77 -27.29
N GLU A 2 -16.24 -3.26 -28.28
CA GLU A 2 -14.78 -3.14 -28.42
C GLU A 2 -14.26 -1.69 -28.26
N ASN A 3 -14.86 -0.72 -28.95
CA ASN A 3 -14.45 0.69 -28.84
C ASN A 3 -14.63 1.28 -27.43
N LYS A 4 -15.61 0.80 -26.65
CA LYS A 4 -15.82 1.25 -25.27
C LYS A 4 -14.81 0.63 -24.31
N ILE A 5 -14.49 -0.65 -24.52
CA ILE A 5 -13.45 -1.34 -23.74
C ILE A 5 -12.10 -0.68 -23.99
N ALA A 6 -11.74 -0.47 -25.26
CA ALA A 6 -10.50 0.20 -25.65
C ALA A 6 -10.38 1.61 -25.09
N LEU A 7 -11.47 2.38 -25.09
CA LEU A 7 -11.52 3.73 -24.50
C LEU A 7 -11.26 3.69 -22.99
N ILE A 8 -11.94 2.79 -22.26
CA ILE A 8 -11.78 2.64 -20.81
C ILE A 8 -10.36 2.21 -20.47
N THR A 9 -9.82 1.20 -21.15
CA THR A 9 -8.45 0.74 -20.92
C THR A 9 -7.42 1.80 -21.29
N GLY A 10 -7.67 2.59 -22.35
CA GLY A 10 -6.81 3.70 -22.76
C GLY A 10 -6.77 4.82 -21.74
N ILE A 11 -7.92 5.23 -21.19
CA ILE A 11 -8.00 6.24 -20.14
C ILE A 11 -7.31 5.76 -18.86
N LEU A 12 -7.56 4.51 -18.44
CA LEU A 12 -6.87 3.92 -17.29
C LEU A 12 -5.37 3.87 -17.51
N GLY A 13 -4.92 3.43 -18.68
CA GLY A 13 -3.50 3.40 -19.04
C GLY A 13 -2.85 4.78 -19.00
N ALA A 14 -3.53 5.81 -19.51
CA ALA A 14 -3.04 7.19 -19.50
C ALA A 14 -2.92 7.76 -18.08
N ILE A 15 -3.94 7.53 -17.22
CA ILE A 15 -3.90 7.95 -15.81
C ILE A 15 -2.73 7.26 -15.09
N VAL A 16 -2.59 5.96 -15.29
CA VAL A 16 -1.50 5.18 -14.70
C VAL A 16 -0.14 5.72 -15.17
N SER A 17 0.09 5.87 -16.48
CA SER A 17 1.34 6.45 -17.01
C SER A 17 1.63 7.83 -16.42
N TYR A 18 0.63 8.69 -16.30
CA TYR A 18 0.79 10.03 -15.73
C TYR A 18 1.15 9.99 -14.23
N MET A 19 0.58 9.07 -13.46
CA MET A 19 0.95 8.87 -12.05
C MET A 19 2.41 8.41 -11.89
N PHE A 20 2.87 7.47 -12.74
CA PHE A 20 4.25 7.00 -12.73
C PHE A 20 5.27 8.12 -12.99
N ASP A 21 4.94 9.07 -13.84
CA ASP A 21 5.77 10.24 -14.16
C ASP A 21 5.78 11.28 -13.01
N LEU A 22 4.65 11.44 -12.31
CA LEU A 22 4.47 12.45 -11.25
C LEU A 22 5.13 12.10 -9.92
N VAL A 23 5.00 10.86 -9.46
CA VAL A 23 5.42 10.45 -8.10
C VAL A 23 6.49 9.37 -8.09
N GLY A 24 6.94 8.91 -9.26
CA GLY A 24 7.92 7.85 -9.40
C GLY A 24 7.34 6.44 -9.29
N VAL A 25 8.16 5.45 -9.65
CA VAL A 25 7.75 4.05 -9.80
C VAL A 25 7.39 3.41 -8.46
N ALA A 26 8.22 3.59 -7.43
CA ALA A 26 7.98 2.93 -6.14
C ALA A 26 6.70 3.44 -5.45
N VAL A 27 6.45 4.75 -5.45
CA VAL A 27 5.22 5.34 -4.89
C VAL A 27 3.99 4.91 -5.69
N SER A 28 4.10 4.84 -7.02
CA SER A 28 3.00 4.36 -7.87
C SER A 28 2.61 2.91 -7.58
N ILE A 29 3.61 2.03 -7.39
CA ILE A 29 3.38 0.64 -6.96
C ILE A 29 2.78 0.61 -5.55
N LEU A 30 3.25 1.44 -4.62
CA LEU A 30 2.69 1.51 -3.27
C LEU A 30 1.21 1.90 -3.29
N ILE A 31 0.82 2.91 -4.08
CA ILE A 31 -0.58 3.31 -4.23
C ILE A 31 -1.43 2.16 -4.78
N LEU A 32 -0.92 1.42 -5.77
CA LEU A 32 -1.60 0.24 -6.31
C LEU A 32 -1.84 -0.81 -5.21
N PHE A 33 -0.84 -1.11 -4.39
CA PHE A 33 -0.96 -2.04 -3.27
C PHE A 33 -1.93 -1.53 -2.20
N MET A 34 -1.89 -0.25 -1.83
CA MET A 34 -2.83 0.36 -0.89
C MET A 34 -4.28 0.28 -1.38
N LEU A 35 -4.52 0.49 -2.68
CA LEU A 35 -5.84 0.36 -3.30
C LEU A 35 -6.32 -1.10 -3.31
N ALA A 36 -5.43 -2.03 -3.67
CA ALA A 36 -5.73 -3.47 -3.62
C ALA A 36 -6.04 -3.93 -2.19
N ASP A 37 -5.30 -3.46 -1.20
CA ASP A 37 -5.55 -3.77 0.21
C ASP A 37 -6.89 -3.21 0.68
N TYR A 38 -7.17 -1.92 0.43
CA TYR A 38 -8.43 -1.30 0.82
C TYR A 38 -9.64 -2.02 0.20
N THR A 39 -9.55 -2.35 -1.10
CA THR A 39 -10.63 -3.07 -1.79
C THR A 39 -10.80 -4.50 -1.27
N THR A 40 -9.71 -5.26 -1.11
CA THR A 40 -9.78 -6.63 -0.57
C THR A 40 -10.26 -6.66 0.88
N GLY A 41 -9.91 -5.66 1.69
CA GLY A 41 -10.41 -5.51 3.06
C GLY A 41 -11.91 -5.24 3.12
N LEU A 42 -12.44 -4.37 2.25
CA LEU A 42 -13.88 -4.16 2.13
C LEU A 42 -14.62 -5.42 1.68
N VAL A 43 -14.08 -6.16 0.72
CA VAL A 43 -14.68 -7.43 0.26
C VAL A 43 -14.66 -8.47 1.39
N ALA A 44 -13.54 -8.62 2.09
CA ALA A 44 -13.42 -9.55 3.22
C ALA A 44 -14.41 -9.22 4.34
N ALA A 45 -14.53 -7.94 4.72
CA ALA A 45 -15.51 -7.50 5.71
C ALA A 45 -16.95 -7.72 5.23
N GLY A 46 -17.22 -7.53 3.94
CA GLY A 46 -18.53 -7.80 3.33
C GLY A 46 -18.93 -9.27 3.41
N ILE A 47 -18.01 -10.18 3.06
CA ILE A 47 -18.21 -11.63 3.14
C ILE A 47 -18.48 -12.06 4.59
N ASN A 48 -17.73 -11.51 5.55
CA ASN A 48 -17.88 -11.85 6.96
C ASN A 48 -18.98 -11.08 7.69
N LYS A 49 -19.71 -10.17 7.01
CA LYS A 49 -20.75 -9.30 7.58
C LYS A 49 -20.25 -8.37 8.70
N GLU A 50 -18.99 -7.95 8.59
CA GLU A 50 -18.28 -7.08 9.55
C GLU A 50 -18.03 -5.67 8.97
N LEU A 51 -18.75 -5.28 7.91
CA LEU A 51 -18.58 -3.96 7.30
C LEU A 51 -18.85 -2.84 8.30
N ASN A 52 -17.80 -2.08 8.60
CA ASN A 52 -17.86 -0.92 9.45
C ASN A 52 -17.16 0.27 8.76
N SER A 53 -17.92 1.30 8.43
CA SER A 53 -17.41 2.49 7.73
C SER A 53 -16.37 3.26 8.55
N ARG A 54 -16.45 3.24 9.88
CA ARG A 54 -15.44 3.85 10.75
C ARG A 54 -14.12 3.11 10.65
N VAL A 55 -14.14 1.78 10.61
CA VAL A 55 -12.92 0.96 10.44
C VAL A 55 -12.30 1.23 9.07
N GLY A 56 -13.11 1.16 8.00
CA GLY A 56 -12.65 1.45 6.64
C GLY A 56 -12.09 2.87 6.48
N TRP A 57 -12.76 3.88 7.03
CA TRP A 57 -12.30 5.27 7.00
C TRP A 57 -10.98 5.44 7.76
N THR A 58 -10.86 4.84 8.95
CA THR A 58 -9.64 4.92 9.75
C THR A 58 -8.46 4.27 9.03
N GLY A 59 -8.67 3.10 8.42
CA GLY A 59 -7.65 2.44 7.60
C GLY A 59 -7.21 3.29 6.41
N PHE A 60 -8.15 3.92 5.70
CA PHE A 60 -7.85 4.81 4.58
C PHE A 60 -7.03 6.04 5.00
N VAL A 61 -7.42 6.70 6.11
CA VAL A 61 -6.69 7.88 6.62
C VAL A 61 -5.25 7.52 7.02
N ARG A 62 -5.02 6.34 7.63
CA ARG A 62 -3.67 5.87 7.95
C ARG A 62 -2.80 5.70 6.69
N LYS A 63 -3.37 5.16 5.61
CA LYS A 63 -2.67 5.01 4.31
C LYS A 63 -2.33 6.37 3.68
N LEU A 64 -3.25 7.34 3.74
CA LEU A 64 -2.97 8.70 3.29
C LEU A 64 -1.83 9.35 4.10
N TYR A 65 -1.81 9.15 5.42
CA TYR A 65 -0.73 9.64 6.27
C TYR A 65 0.63 9.04 5.90
N ILE A 66 0.69 7.74 5.58
CA ILE A 66 1.91 7.08 5.09
C ILE A 66 2.40 7.72 3.79
N LEU A 67 1.50 8.01 2.84
CA LEU A 67 1.87 8.68 1.59
C LEU A 67 2.44 10.08 1.85
N VAL A 68 1.89 10.83 2.81
CA VAL A 68 2.45 12.12 3.22
C VAL A 68 3.86 11.94 3.77
N LEU A 69 4.09 10.98 4.68
CA LEU A 69 5.42 10.73 5.24
C LEU A 69 6.46 10.36 4.17
N ILE A 70 6.09 9.48 3.23
CA ILE A 70 6.97 9.10 2.13
C ILE A 70 7.24 10.31 1.22
N GLY A 71 6.22 11.10 0.89
CA GLY A 71 6.39 12.35 0.13
C GLY A 71 7.35 13.32 0.81
N MET A 72 7.31 13.42 2.15
CA MET A 72 8.27 14.24 2.90
C MET A 72 9.70 13.68 2.82
N ILE A 73 9.89 12.35 2.79
CA ILE A 73 11.20 11.73 2.59
C ILE A 73 11.76 12.10 1.21
N TYR A 74 10.97 11.97 0.15
CA TYR A 74 11.38 12.39 -1.20
C TYR A 74 11.69 13.88 -1.27
N ALA A 75 10.92 14.73 -0.58
CA ALA A 75 11.19 16.17 -0.55
C ALA A 75 12.52 16.49 0.17
N LEU A 76 12.84 15.78 1.25
CA LEU A 76 14.12 15.93 1.95
C LEU A 76 15.28 15.44 1.09
N GLU A 77 15.13 14.29 0.44
CA GLU A 77 16.12 13.71 -0.46
C GLU A 77 16.41 14.63 -1.65
N PHE A 78 15.36 15.18 -2.27
CA PHE A 78 15.48 16.19 -3.33
C PHE A 78 16.20 17.46 -2.84
N MET A 79 15.83 17.96 -1.66
CA MET A 79 16.48 19.14 -1.07
C MET A 79 17.97 18.88 -0.82
N THR A 80 18.32 17.73 -0.24
CA THR A 80 19.73 17.41 -0.01
C THR A 80 20.48 17.26 -1.31
N SER A 81 19.96 16.51 -2.29
CA SER A 81 20.60 16.34 -3.59
C SER A 81 20.85 17.66 -4.34
N GLN A 82 20.00 18.67 -4.18
CA GLN A 82 20.13 19.95 -4.91
C GLN A 82 20.89 21.05 -4.17
N TYR A 83 20.85 21.06 -2.83
CA TYR A 83 21.36 22.19 -2.05
C TYR A 83 22.48 21.81 -1.09
N VAL A 84 22.76 20.52 -0.93
CA VAL A 84 23.81 20.00 -0.06
C VAL A 84 24.63 18.99 -0.86
N ASP A 85 25.97 19.11 -0.91
CA ASP A 85 26.83 18.04 -1.45
C ASP A 85 26.87 16.83 -0.46
N PHE A 86 25.71 16.39 -0.02
CA PHE A 86 25.48 15.31 0.93
C PHE A 86 24.34 14.46 0.41
N ASP A 87 24.67 13.23 0.09
CA ASP A 87 23.72 12.25 -0.42
C ASP A 87 23.25 11.36 0.75
N ILE A 88 21.98 11.47 1.14
CA ILE A 88 21.44 10.65 2.21
C ILE A 88 21.22 9.23 1.65
N LEU A 89 22.04 8.26 2.04
CA LEU A 89 21.96 6.85 1.61
C LEU A 89 21.91 6.64 0.07
N GLY A 90 22.57 7.53 -0.69
CA GLY A 90 22.70 7.39 -2.14
C GLY A 90 21.48 7.83 -2.95
N GLY A 91 20.53 8.56 -2.35
CA GLY A 91 19.37 9.12 -3.05
C GLY A 91 18.25 8.11 -3.32
N TYR A 92 18.14 7.06 -2.49
CA TYR A 92 17.15 5.98 -2.65
C TYR A 92 16.35 5.69 -1.36
N ILE A 93 16.35 6.59 -0.38
CA ILE A 93 15.60 6.41 0.87
C ILE A 93 14.10 6.44 0.59
N GLY A 94 13.66 7.35 -0.30
CA GLY A 94 12.26 7.43 -0.71
C GLY A 94 11.75 6.10 -1.27
N ASP A 95 12.53 5.49 -2.17
CA ASP A 95 12.23 4.18 -2.76
C ASP A 95 12.24 3.06 -1.71
N GLY A 96 13.26 3.04 -0.84
CA GLY A 96 13.36 2.07 0.24
C GLY A 96 12.18 2.13 1.21
N ALA A 97 11.75 3.34 1.59
CA ALA A 97 10.58 3.54 2.43
C ALA A 97 9.31 3.06 1.74
N ALA A 98 9.13 3.37 0.45
CA ALA A 98 8.01 2.88 -0.33
C ALA A 98 7.98 1.34 -0.41
N PHE A 99 9.12 0.69 -0.63
CA PHE A 99 9.21 -0.79 -0.63
C PHE A 99 8.86 -1.41 0.72
N ALA A 100 9.29 -0.81 1.83
CA ALA A 100 8.92 -1.29 3.15
C ALA A 100 7.40 -1.28 3.35
N TYR A 101 6.72 -0.22 2.93
CA TYR A 101 5.26 -0.15 3.00
C TYR A 101 4.55 -1.04 1.97
N ILE A 102 5.12 -1.26 0.77
CA ILE A 102 4.59 -2.25 -0.18
C ILE A 102 4.56 -3.65 0.46
N ALA A 103 5.61 -4.03 1.20
CA ALA A 103 5.63 -5.32 1.89
C ALA A 103 4.55 -5.41 2.98
N ILE A 104 4.30 -4.32 3.72
CA ILE A 104 3.23 -4.26 4.73
C ILE A 104 1.85 -4.42 4.07
N GLU A 105 1.60 -3.71 2.96
CA GLU A 105 0.36 -3.80 2.20
C GLU A 105 0.16 -5.21 1.60
N PHE A 106 1.23 -5.83 1.11
CA PHE A 106 1.18 -7.21 0.61
C PHE A 106 0.74 -8.21 1.70
N ILE A 107 1.27 -8.05 2.93
CA ILE A 107 0.89 -8.87 4.07
C ILE A 107 -0.60 -8.68 4.38
N SER A 108 -1.07 -7.43 4.43
CA SER A 108 -2.49 -7.11 4.68
C SER A 108 -3.44 -7.70 3.62
N ILE A 109 -3.06 -7.64 2.33
CA ILE A 109 -3.81 -8.30 1.24
C ILE A 109 -3.88 -9.81 1.45
N ALA A 110 -2.77 -10.44 1.83
CA ALA A 110 -2.72 -11.88 2.09
C ALA A 110 -3.62 -12.26 3.29
N GLU A 111 -3.67 -11.44 4.33
CA GLU A 111 -4.59 -11.60 5.46
C GLU A 111 -6.05 -11.52 5.03
N ASN A 112 -6.40 -10.52 4.20
CA ASN A 112 -7.74 -10.40 3.62
C ASN A 112 -8.08 -11.64 2.78
N GLY A 113 -7.13 -12.18 2.02
CA GLY A 113 -7.27 -13.45 1.31
C GLY A 113 -7.64 -14.62 2.22
N VAL A 114 -6.97 -14.74 3.37
CA VAL A 114 -7.29 -15.76 4.38
C VAL A 114 -8.69 -15.52 4.98
N LYS A 115 -9.05 -14.27 5.30
CA LYS A 115 -10.39 -13.89 5.82
C LYS A 115 -11.52 -14.19 4.82
N MET A 116 -11.24 -14.14 3.52
CA MET A 116 -12.19 -14.51 2.46
C MET A 116 -12.30 -16.03 2.24
N GLY A 117 -11.47 -16.84 2.90
CA GLY A 117 -11.43 -18.29 2.69
C GLY A 117 -10.68 -18.71 1.42
N ALA A 118 -9.83 -17.85 0.85
CA ALA A 118 -9.01 -18.21 -0.30
C ALA A 118 -8.09 -19.40 0.02
N PRO A 119 -7.85 -20.32 -0.94
CA PRO A 119 -6.99 -21.47 -0.73
C PRO A 119 -5.53 -21.03 -0.62
N MET A 120 -5.08 -20.83 0.62
CA MET A 120 -3.70 -20.46 0.95
C MET A 120 -2.91 -21.68 1.44
N PRO A 121 -1.70 -21.93 0.92
CA PRO A 121 -0.82 -22.97 1.42
C PRO A 121 -0.53 -22.81 2.92
N PRO A 122 -0.27 -23.90 3.67
CA PRO A 122 0.00 -23.83 5.11
C PRO A 122 1.18 -22.92 5.48
N PHE A 123 2.22 -22.86 4.64
CA PHE A 123 3.37 -22.00 4.90
C PHE A 123 3.00 -20.50 4.91
N VAL A 124 2.08 -20.06 4.04
CA VAL A 124 1.63 -18.66 3.98
C VAL A 124 0.88 -18.31 5.26
N LYS A 125 -0.05 -19.18 5.69
CA LYS A 125 -0.80 -18.98 6.94
C LYS A 125 0.12 -18.92 8.16
N ASN A 126 1.16 -19.77 8.19
CA ASN A 126 2.14 -19.77 9.26
C ASN A 126 3.00 -18.51 9.26
N LEU A 127 3.43 -18.04 8.08
CA LEU A 127 4.17 -16.78 7.95
C LEU A 127 3.34 -15.59 8.45
N LEU A 128 2.07 -15.50 8.05
CA LEU A 128 1.17 -14.45 8.53
C LEU A 128 1.03 -14.48 10.05
N LYS A 129 0.89 -15.67 10.64
CA LYS A 129 0.82 -15.83 12.11
C LYS A 129 2.10 -15.34 12.79
N ILE A 130 3.27 -15.72 12.28
CA ILE A 130 4.58 -15.27 12.82
C ILE A 130 4.73 -13.76 12.71
N VAL A 131 4.35 -13.19 11.57
CA VAL A 131 4.39 -11.73 11.36
C VAL A 131 3.53 -11.05 12.42
N LYS A 132 2.29 -11.49 12.61
CA LYS A 132 1.37 -10.92 13.60
C LYS A 132 1.91 -10.99 15.04
N GLU A 133 2.54 -12.11 15.41
CA GLU A 133 3.17 -12.29 16.72
C GLU A 133 4.37 -11.37 16.95
N LYS A 134 5.17 -11.10 15.90
CA LYS A 134 6.42 -10.34 16.01
C LYS A 134 6.26 -8.83 15.85
N THR A 135 5.35 -8.38 15.00
CA THR A 135 5.22 -6.95 14.68
C THR A 135 4.30 -6.21 15.63
N GLY A 136 3.52 -6.91 16.45
CA GLY A 136 2.51 -6.28 17.31
C GLY A 136 1.46 -5.49 16.52
N ILE A 137 1.35 -5.73 15.20
CA ILE A 137 0.35 -5.12 14.32
C ILE A 137 -0.99 -5.77 14.69
N ASN A 138 -1.59 -5.24 15.75
CA ASN A 138 -2.99 -5.44 16.05
C ASN A 138 -3.78 -4.45 15.18
N GLU A 139 -4.99 -4.83 14.76
CA GLU A 139 -5.84 -4.07 13.84
C GLU A 139 -6.23 -2.67 14.38
N GLU A 140 -5.91 -2.41 15.64
CA GLU A 140 -6.08 -1.13 16.33
C GLU A 140 -4.70 -0.64 16.76
N GLY A 141 -4.25 0.48 16.19
CA GLY A 141 -3.03 1.18 16.59
C GLY A 141 -3.16 1.76 18.01
N GLU A 142 -3.30 0.90 19.00
CA GLU A 142 -3.11 1.20 20.41
C GLU A 142 -1.80 0.56 20.86
N LEU A 143 -0.85 1.41 21.25
CA LEU A 143 0.32 1.00 22.01
C LEU A 143 -0.16 0.53 23.37
N LYS A 144 0.32 -0.63 23.82
CA LYS A 144 0.26 -0.99 25.25
C LYS A 144 1.19 -0.10 26.06
#